data_AF-A0A2N3FAK8-F1
#
_entry.id   AF-A0A2N3FAK8-F1
#
_cell.length_a   1.000
_cell.length_b   1.000
_cell.length_c   1.000
_cell.angle_alpha   90.00
_cell.angle_beta   90.00
_cell.angle_gamma   90.00
#
_symmetry.space_group_name_H-M   'P 1'
#
loop_
_entity.id
_entity.type
_entity.pdbx_description
1 polymer ?
#
loop_
_entity_poly.entity_id
_entity_poly.type
_entity_poly.pdbx_seq_one_letter_code
_entity_poly.pdbx_strand_id
1 'polypeptide(L)'
;MGKTTFLNVLAGSIPPRERGITYEEVFELKIPLRDVVGLQCRQPLLKRTGEIPLQRLIKEALHMRPRRIIGEVGATGVSPTP
;
A
#
# COMPACT_ATOMS: atom_id res chain seq x y z
N MET A 1 6.71 -13.05 4.93
CA MET A 1 7.73 -12.82 5.98
C MET A 1 9.07 -12.48 5.32
N GLY A 2 9.34 -11.21 5.01
CA GLY A 2 10.64 -10.79 4.46
C GLY A 2 10.59 -9.55 3.57
N LYS A 3 9.53 -9.40 2.76
CA LYS A 3 9.34 -8.22 1.88
C LYS A 3 8.94 -6.98 2.69
N THR A 4 7.98 -7.09 3.61
CA THR A 4 7.59 -6.04 4.58
C THR A 4 8.78 -5.46 5.31
N THR A 5 9.67 -6.32 5.81
CA THR A 5 10.84 -5.94 6.60
C THR A 5 11.86 -5.18 5.75
N PHE A 6 12.12 -5.65 4.52
CA PHE A 6 13.03 -4.96 3.59
C PHE A 6 12.48 -3.59 3.14
N LEU A 7 11.16 -3.51 2.90
CA LEU A 7 10.49 -2.27 2.53
C LEU A 7 10.57 -1.22 3.65
N ASN A 8 10.37 -1.63 4.90
CA ASN A 8 10.50 -0.75 6.07
C ASN A 8 11.93 -0.21 6.25
N VAL A 9 12.95 -1.03 5.97
CA VAL A 9 14.37 -0.61 6.06
C VAL A 9 14.71 0.41 4.98
N LEU A 10 14.26 0.21 3.74
CA LEU A 10 14.45 1.19 2.66
C LEU A 10 13.65 2.47 2.88
N ALA A 11 12.45 2.38 3.48
CA ALA A 11 11.66 3.55 3.85
C ALA A 11 12.37 4.44 4.89
N GLY A 12 13.30 3.90 5.69
CA GLY A 12 14.14 4.69 6.60
C GLY A 12 15.10 5.67 5.91
N SER A 13 15.34 5.51 4.60
CA SER A 13 16.13 6.46 3.79
C SER A 13 15.31 7.66 3.30
N ILE A 14 14.00 7.67 3.55
CA ILE A 14 13.10 8.74 3.13
C ILE A 14 13.25 9.92 4.09
N PRO A 15 13.50 11.15 3.60
CA PRO A 15 13.55 12.32 4.47
C PRO A 15 12.24 12.48 5.28
N PRO A 16 12.30 12.75 6.59
CA PRO A 16 11.16 12.67 7.50
C PRO A 16 10.03 13.70 7.25
N ARG A 17 10.30 14.68 6.38
CA ARG A 17 9.35 15.74 5.97
C ARG A 17 8.66 15.44 4.65
N GLU A 18 8.95 14.32 4.00
CA GLU A 18 8.28 13.95 2.75
C GLU A 18 6.90 13.36 3.00
N ARG A 19 5.96 13.67 2.10
CA ARG A 19 4.64 13.04 2.07
C ARG A 19 4.72 11.65 1.46
N GLY A 20 4.42 10.64 2.25
CA GLY A 20 4.37 9.24 1.84
C GLY A 20 2.93 8.72 1.72
N ILE A 21 2.70 7.79 0.80
CA ILE A 21 1.46 7.01 0.77
C ILE A 21 1.83 5.53 0.77
N THR A 22 1.23 4.75 1.68
CA THR A 22 1.33 3.29 1.67
C THR A 22 0.14 2.66 0.97
N TYR A 23 0.34 1.56 0.26
CA TYR A 23 -0.75 0.72 -0.26
C TYR A 23 -0.50 -0.75 0.11
N GLU A 24 -1.49 -1.39 0.73
CA GLU A 24 -1.32 -2.69 1.36
C GLU A 24 -2.59 -3.56 1.26
N GLU A 25 -2.44 -4.88 1.23
CA GLU A 25 -3.58 -5.81 1.35
C GLU A 25 -4.11 -5.83 2.79
N VAL A 26 -3.20 -5.78 3.76
CA VAL A 26 -3.46 -5.72 5.20
C VAL A 26 -2.54 -4.64 5.78
N PHE A 27 -3.02 -3.83 6.72
CA PHE A 27 -2.20 -2.78 7.35
C PHE A 27 -1.11 -3.36 8.26
N GLU A 28 0.10 -3.46 7.74
CA GLU A 28 1.29 -3.99 8.44
C GLU A 28 2.46 -3.00 8.46
N LEU A 29 2.55 -2.08 7.49
CA LEU A 29 3.63 -1.10 7.39
C LEU A 29 3.57 -0.05 8.51
N LYS A 30 4.73 0.21 9.11
CA LYS A 30 4.93 1.23 10.14
C LYS A 30 6.01 2.20 9.65
N ILE A 31 5.60 3.15 8.81
CA ILE A 31 6.51 4.10 8.19
C ILE A 31 6.73 5.31 9.11
N PRO A 32 7.97 5.63 9.54
CA PRO A 32 8.25 6.72 10.47
C PRO A 32 8.30 8.09 9.78
N LEU A 33 7.26 8.43 9.00
CA LEU A 33 7.11 9.72 8.34
C LEU A 33 6.06 10.57 9.07
N ARG A 34 6.26 11.89 9.10
CA ARG A 34 5.31 12.82 9.73
C ARG A 34 4.01 12.96 8.93
N ASP A 35 4.10 12.89 7.61
CA ASP A 35 2.96 13.01 6.68
C ASP A 35 2.84 11.71 5.86
N VAL A 36 2.08 10.76 6.40
CA VAL A 36 1.85 9.46 5.76
C VAL A 36 0.37 9.11 5.74
N VAL A 37 -0.11 8.63 4.60
CA VAL A 37 -1.47 8.11 4.42
C VAL A 37 -1.41 6.64 4.05
N GLY A 38 -2.14 5.79 4.77
CA GLY A 38 -2.25 4.37 4.46
C GLY A 38 -3.50 4.06 3.65
N LEU A 39 -3.34 3.31 2.56
CA LEU A 39 -4.42 2.78 1.73
C LEU A 39 -4.48 1.26 1.86
N GLN A 40 -5.68 0.72 2.01
CA GLN A 40 -5.91 -0.72 2.12
C GLN A 40 -6.82 -1.24 1.02
N CYS A 41 -6.51 -2.44 0.53
CA CYS A 41 -7.43 -3.17 -0.33
C CYS A 41 -8.75 -3.44 0.41
N ARG A 42 -9.84 -3.45 -0.35
CA ARG A 42 -11.15 -3.87 0.17
C ARG A 42 -11.63 -5.07 -0.62
N GLN A 43 -11.87 -6.17 0.08
CA GLN A 43 -12.49 -7.35 -0.53
C GLN A 43 -13.93 -7.04 -0.97
N PRO A 44 -14.43 -7.72 -2.01
CA PRO A 44 -15.82 -7.58 -2.40
C PRO A 44 -16.76 -8.02 -1.26
N LEU A 45 -17.88 -7.33 -1.12
CA LEU A 45 -18.99 -7.77 -0.27
C LEU A 45 -19.64 -9.05 -0.86
N LEU A 46 -20.52 -9.71 -0.10
CA LEU A 46 -21.26 -10.90 -0.58
C LEU A 46 -21.94 -10.71 -1.95
N LYS A 47 -22.37 -9.48 -2.27
CA LYS A 47 -22.98 -9.12 -3.55
C LYS A 47 -21.96 -8.84 -4.66
N ARG A 48 -20.69 -9.23 -4.48
CA ARG A 48 -19.54 -8.96 -5.38
C ARG A 48 -19.35 -7.49 -5.75
N THR A 49 -19.75 -6.59 -4.86
CA THR A 49 -19.64 -5.14 -5.06
C THR A 49 -18.66 -4.54 -4.07
N GLY A 50 -18.06 -3.41 -4.47
CA GLY A 50 -17.20 -2.63 -3.59
C GLY A 50 -15.76 -3.15 -3.49
N GLU A 51 -15.32 -4.06 -4.35
CA GLU A 51 -13.90 -4.44 -4.40
C GLU A 51 -13.03 -3.21 -4.71
N ILE A 52 -11.93 -3.08 -3.97
CA ILE A 52 -10.88 -2.11 -4.21
C ILE A 52 -9.57 -2.90 -4.32
N PRO A 53 -9.12 -3.22 -5.55
CA PRO A 53 -7.88 -3.96 -5.76
C PRO A 53 -6.65 -3.05 -5.60
N LEU A 54 -5.48 -3.65 -5.39
CA LEU A 54 -4.20 -2.94 -5.19
C LEU A 54 -3.91 -1.92 -6.30
N GLN A 55 -4.18 -2.28 -7.56
CA GLN A 55 -3.98 -1.41 -8.72
C GLN A 55 -4.82 -0.12 -8.66
N ARG A 56 -6.01 -0.16 -8.06
CA ARG A 56 -6.86 1.02 -7.86
C ARG A 56 -6.25 1.93 -6.80
N LEU A 57 -5.72 1.37 -5.71
CA LEU A 57 -5.07 2.15 -4.65
C LEU A 57 -3.87 2.94 -5.17
N ILE A 58 -3.06 2.34 -6.06
CA ILE A 58 -1.92 3.02 -6.68
C ILE A 58 -2.39 4.24 -7.48
N LYS A 59 -3.50 4.13 -8.22
CA LYS A 59 -4.07 5.27 -8.97
C LYS A 59 -4.56 6.36 -8.03
N GLU A 60 -5.26 6.01 -6.96
CA GLU A 60 -5.71 6.99 -5.96
C GLU A 60 -4.53 7.65 -5.23
N ALA A 61 -3.48 6.89 -4.94
CA ALA A 61 -2.26 7.42 -4.35
C ALA A 61 -1.66 8.52 -5.23
N LEU A 62 -1.58 8.33 -6.55
CA LEU A 62 -1.05 9.36 -7.47
C LEU A 62 -1.84 10.67 -7.44
N HIS A 63 -3.16 10.61 -7.27
CA HIS A 63 -4.01 11.81 -7.16
C HIS A 63 -3.77 12.62 -5.89
N MET A 64 -3.23 12.00 -4.84
CA MET A 64 -2.92 12.65 -3.56
C MET A 64 -1.57 13.39 -3.56
N ARG A 65 -0.90 13.48 -4.72
CA ARG A 65 0.41 14.13 -4.92
C ARG A 65 1.48 13.67 -3.91
N PRO A 66 1.74 12.37 -3.79
CA PRO A 66 2.76 11.85 -2.91
C PRO A 66 4.12 12.26 -3.43
N ARG A 67 5.05 12.45 -2.50
CA ARG A 67 6.47 12.49 -2.84
C ARG A 67 7.05 11.08 -2.90
N ARG A 68 6.45 10.14 -2.16
CA ARG A 68 6.80 8.72 -2.19
C ARG A 68 5.55 7.85 -2.14
N ILE A 69 5.51 6.80 -2.95
CA ILE A 69 4.54 5.71 -2.85
C ILE A 69 5.29 4.46 -2.42
N ILE A 70 4.82 3.82 -1.36
CA ILE A 70 5.43 2.66 -0.72
C ILE A 70 4.37 1.57 -0.75
N GLY A 71 4.72 0.34 -1.12
CA GLY A 71 3.72 -0.72 -1.07
C GLY A 71 4.32 -2.09 -0.91
N GLU A 72 3.52 -2.94 -0.30
CA GLU A 72 3.80 -4.36 -0.19
C GLU A 72 2.84 -5.14 -1.07
N VAL A 73 3.41 -6.05 -1.88
CA VAL A 73 2.65 -7.05 -2.61
C VAL A 73 2.80 -8.35 -1.85
N GLY A 74 1.70 -8.84 -1.26
CA GLY A 74 1.65 -10.16 -0.64
C GLY A 74 1.99 -11.24 -1.67
N ALA A 75 2.59 -12.34 -1.22
CA ALA A 75 2.85 -13.49 -2.10
C ALA A 75 1.55 -14.14 -2.63
N THR A 76 0.40 -13.77 -2.08
CA THR A 76 -0.93 -14.34 -2.35
C THR A 76 -1.72 -13.56 -3.42
N GLY A 77 -1.08 -12.63 -4.12
CA GLY A 77 -1.71 -11.79 -5.15
C GLY A 77 -1.76 -12.38 -6.57
N VAL A 78 -1.43 -13.66 -6.77
CA VAL A 78 -1.86 -14.39 -7.98
C VAL A 78 -3.20 -15.03 -7.65
N SER A 79 -4.27 -14.27 -7.82
CA SER A 79 -5.57 -14.89 -8.12
C SER A 79 -5.43 -15.48 -9.53
N PRO A 80 -5.47 -16.81 -9.73
CA PRO A 80 -5.75 -17.33 -11.05
C PRO A 80 -7.21 -16.96 -11.32
N THR A 81 -7.45 -15.96 -12.15
CA THR A 81 -8.70 -15.94 -12.91
C THR A 81 -8.72 -17.20 -13.79
N PRO A 82 -9.86 -17.90 -13.90
CA PRO A 82 -9.99 -19.14 -14.67
C PRO A 82 -9.68 -18.95 -16.15
#